data_AF-A0A1H7YXK9-F1
#
_entry.id   AF-A0A1H7YXK9-F1
#
_cell.length_a   1.000
_cell.length_b   1.000
_cell.length_c   1.000
_cell.angle_alpha   90.00
_cell.angle_beta   90.00
_cell.angle_gamma   90.00
#
_symmetry.space_group_name_H-M   'P 1'
#
loop_
_entity.id
_entity.type
_entity.pdbx_description
1 polymer ?
#
loop_
_entity_poly.entity_id
_entity_poly.type
_entity_poly.pdbx_seq_one_letter_code
_entity_poly.pdbx_strand_id
1 'polypeptide(L)'
;MKNKVLAITLFTILITNGRGYAISGESVSISNGTNHSSDVTNHSNERNMFLNNIPKEEINQFVLNGTEITLVPSNVSITGMIINNRGIFYGDTLTKAASGTKYSYSRFGILVPDNSDMLGFSQGELTTLDDMPVSNTDVKYLGDFVNYDAGLQEFARGRIDINVNFYNKTLTIEQSNDQLNKTMKGDITGNTFTFDSGKGKGQFYGSQAVEMGGVHKDHNIVTSFGAKKQ
;
A
#
# COMPACT_ATOMS: atom_id res chain seq x y z
N MET A 1 4.83 33.77 31.77
CA MET A 1 5.51 33.59 30.47
C MET A 1 6.94 33.14 30.73
N LYS A 2 7.24 31.85 30.49
CA LYS A 2 8.58 31.28 30.62
C LYS A 2 8.92 30.62 29.29
N ASN A 3 9.75 31.29 28.49
CA ASN A 3 10.29 30.72 27.26
C ASN A 3 11.42 29.75 27.63
N LYS A 4 11.24 28.46 27.33
CA LYS A 4 12.33 27.49 27.34
C LYS A 4 12.96 27.47 25.96
N VAL A 5 14.22 27.89 25.92
CA VAL A 5 15.13 27.75 24.78
C VAL A 5 15.47 26.26 24.63
N LEU A 6 15.24 25.70 23.44
CA LEU A 6 15.64 24.34 23.08
C LEU A 6 17.03 24.39 22.45
N ALA A 7 17.97 23.66 23.05
CA ALA A 7 19.34 23.51 22.56
C ALA A 7 19.37 22.62 21.31
N ILE A 8 20.00 23.10 20.24
CA ILE A 8 20.34 22.31 19.06
C ILE A 8 21.83 21.97 19.18
N THR A 9 22.12 20.68 19.40
CA THR A 9 23.49 20.15 19.42
C THR A 9 23.97 19.99 17.98
N LEU A 10 25.00 20.76 17.60
CA LEU A 10 25.64 20.71 16.29
C LEU A 10 26.76 19.64 16.33
N PHE A 11 26.61 18.53 15.60
CA PHE A 11 27.72 17.60 15.36
C PHE A 11 28.53 18.07 14.14
N THR A 12 29.82 18.29 14.35
CA THR A 12 30.79 18.59 13.29
C THR A 12 31.37 17.28 12.78
N ILE A 13 31.23 16.96 11.50
CA ILE A 13 31.94 15.84 10.86
C ILE A 13 33.13 16.42 10.09
N LEU A 14 34.34 16.02 10.51
CA LEU A 14 35.58 16.20 9.75
C LEU A 14 35.53 15.34 8.48
N ILE A 15 35.81 15.94 7.32
CA ILE A 15 36.07 15.22 6.08
C ILE A 15 37.59 15.08 5.93
N THR A 16 38.09 13.85 5.94
CA THR A 16 39.45 13.52 5.46
C THR A 16 39.33 12.82 4.10
N ASN A 17 40.18 13.26 3.15
CA ASN A 17 40.21 12.78 1.78
C ASN A 17 40.85 11.38 1.68
N GLY A 18 40.22 10.44 0.98
CA GLY A 18 40.87 9.17 0.64
C GLY A 18 40.01 8.13 -0.10
N ARG A 19 40.12 8.12 -1.44
CA ARG A 19 40.02 6.97 -2.37
C ARG A 19 38.74 6.11 -2.39
N GLY A 20 37.91 6.43 -3.39
CA GLY A 20 37.09 5.57 -4.25
C GLY A 20 36.75 4.12 -3.85
N TYR A 21 35.46 3.91 -3.55
CA TYR A 21 34.68 2.75 -3.96
C TYR A 21 33.28 3.24 -4.34
N ALA A 22 32.82 2.92 -5.55
CA ALA A 22 31.46 3.25 -5.99
C ALA A 22 30.49 2.22 -5.41
N ILE A 23 29.66 2.65 -4.46
CA ILE A 23 28.47 1.91 -4.02
C ILE A 23 27.28 2.72 -4.55
N SER A 24 26.56 2.16 -5.53
CA SER A 24 25.28 2.69 -5.98
C SER A 24 24.24 2.43 -4.89
N GLY A 25 24.12 3.38 -3.96
CA GLY A 25 23.02 3.41 -3.01
C GLY A 25 21.76 3.89 -3.71
N GLU A 26 20.81 2.99 -3.92
CA GLU A 26 19.42 3.35 -4.23
C GLU A 26 18.87 4.16 -3.05
N SER A 27 18.46 5.39 -3.34
CA SER A 27 17.86 6.28 -2.36
C SER A 27 16.45 5.82 -2.03
N VAL A 28 16.28 5.21 -0.86
CA VAL A 28 14.97 5.01 -0.23
C VAL A 28 14.47 6.37 0.23
N SER A 29 13.49 6.93 -0.48
CA SER A 29 12.79 8.16 -0.10
C SER A 29 11.81 7.85 1.03
N ILE A 30 12.26 7.90 2.29
CA ILE A 30 11.35 7.99 3.45
C ILE A 30 11.13 9.47 3.72
N SER A 31 9.95 9.98 3.37
CA SER A 31 9.51 11.30 3.79
C SER A 31 9.11 11.28 5.27
N ASN A 32 10.06 11.54 6.16
CA ASN A 32 9.76 11.96 7.53
C ASN A 32 9.35 13.44 7.50
N GLY A 33 8.06 13.69 7.33
CA GLY A 33 7.48 15.03 7.42
C GLY A 33 6.03 14.92 7.86
N THR A 34 5.70 15.54 9.00
CA THR A 34 4.34 15.83 9.43
C THR A 34 3.67 16.73 8.38
N ASN A 35 3.02 16.13 7.39
CA ASN A 35 2.19 16.80 6.39
C ASN A 35 0.93 15.96 6.16
N HIS A 36 -0.23 16.53 6.51
CA HIS A 36 -1.58 16.00 6.36
C HIS A 36 -2.07 15.96 4.89
N SER A 37 -1.24 15.56 3.93
CA SER A 37 -1.68 15.43 2.54
C SER A 37 -0.79 14.47 1.76
N SER A 38 -1.40 13.46 1.14
CA SER A 38 -0.81 12.53 0.19
C SER A 38 -0.62 13.20 -1.19
N ASP A 39 0.12 14.31 -1.24
CA ASP A 39 0.48 14.95 -2.51
C ASP A 39 1.55 14.14 -3.25
N VAL A 40 1.12 13.45 -4.31
CA VAL A 40 2.02 12.69 -5.19
C VAL A 40 2.25 13.45 -6.49
N THR A 41 3.51 13.82 -6.77
CA THR A 41 3.95 14.38 -8.07
C THR A 41 4.71 13.37 -8.92
N ASN A 42 4.53 13.46 -10.23
CA ASN A 42 4.70 12.37 -11.19
C ASN A 42 6.13 12.35 -11.86
N HIS A 43 7.17 11.57 -11.43
CA HIS A 43 8.31 11.02 -12.28
C HIS A 43 8.84 9.53 -12.00
N SER A 44 9.10 8.72 -13.08
CA SER A 44 9.57 7.29 -13.26
C SER A 44 8.67 6.02 -12.96
N ASN A 45 9.04 4.84 -13.50
CA ASN A 45 8.24 3.58 -13.65
C ASN A 45 7.78 2.85 -12.37
N GLU A 46 8.31 3.21 -11.20
CA GLU A 46 7.87 2.72 -9.88
C GLU A 46 6.63 3.47 -9.33
N ARG A 47 6.19 4.53 -10.02
CA ARG A 47 5.10 5.43 -9.61
C ARG A 47 3.71 4.84 -9.56
N ASN A 48 3.52 3.60 -9.95
CA ASN A 48 2.17 3.07 -10.14
C ASN A 48 1.76 2.15 -8.99
N MET A 49 2.52 2.15 -7.90
CA MET A 49 2.31 1.31 -6.73
C MET A 49 2.50 2.13 -5.46
N PHE A 50 1.39 2.50 -4.82
CA PHE A 50 1.36 3.35 -3.63
C PHE A 50 1.07 2.56 -2.37
N LEU A 51 1.80 2.92 -1.32
CA LEU A 51 1.64 2.45 0.05
C LEU A 51 1.56 3.69 0.94
N ASN A 52 0.35 4.11 1.31
CA ASN A 52 0.17 5.36 2.07
C ASN A 52 -0.12 5.04 3.54
N ASN A 53 0.62 5.68 4.44
CA ASN A 53 0.29 5.73 5.86
C ASN A 53 -0.58 6.95 6.12
N ILE A 54 -1.86 6.73 6.39
CA ILE A 54 -2.84 7.79 6.66
C ILE A 54 -3.69 7.42 7.87
N PRO A 55 -4.25 8.39 8.60
CA PRO A 55 -5.18 8.11 9.68
C PRO A 55 -6.40 7.31 9.21
N LYS A 56 -6.95 6.46 10.09
CA LYS A 56 -8.11 5.61 9.80
C LYS A 56 -9.33 6.41 9.31
N GLU A 57 -9.51 7.62 9.81
CA GLU A 57 -10.60 8.52 9.43
C GLU A 57 -10.50 9.01 7.97
N GLU A 58 -9.30 9.01 7.38
CA GLU A 58 -9.05 9.48 6.02
C GLU A 58 -9.05 8.35 4.98
N ILE A 59 -9.15 7.07 5.40
CA ILE A 59 -8.94 5.92 4.48
C ILE A 59 -9.91 5.86 3.31
N ASN A 60 -11.09 6.48 3.42
CA ASN A 60 -12.11 6.48 2.36
C ASN A 60 -11.85 7.52 1.26
N GLN A 61 -10.74 8.26 1.32
CA GLN A 61 -10.34 9.26 0.33
C GLN A 61 -8.93 8.96 -0.19
N PHE A 62 -8.65 9.30 -1.44
CA PHE A 62 -7.31 9.20 -2.03
C PHE A 62 -6.95 10.54 -2.67
N VAL A 63 -5.77 11.08 -2.36
CA VAL A 63 -5.30 12.32 -3.00
C VAL A 63 -4.42 11.96 -4.19
N LEU A 64 -4.81 12.42 -5.38
CA LEU A 64 -4.04 12.25 -6.62
C LEU A 64 -3.81 13.62 -7.25
N ASN A 65 -2.55 14.04 -7.37
CA ASN A 65 -2.16 15.35 -7.91
C ASN A 65 -2.95 16.51 -7.25
N GLY A 66 -3.04 16.52 -5.91
CA GLY A 66 -3.80 17.51 -5.15
C GLY A 66 -5.33 17.41 -5.27
N THR A 67 -5.86 16.43 -6.01
CA THR A 67 -7.30 16.21 -6.16
C THR A 67 -7.75 15.07 -5.26
N GLU A 68 -8.76 15.32 -4.42
CA GLU A 68 -9.38 14.29 -3.60
C GLU A 68 -10.30 13.40 -4.43
N ILE A 69 -10.11 12.09 -4.33
CA ILE A 69 -10.91 11.04 -4.96
C ILE A 69 -11.63 10.29 -3.85
N THR A 70 -12.96 10.24 -3.89
CA THR A 70 -13.75 9.46 -2.93
C THR A 70 -13.63 7.98 -3.26
N LEU A 71 -13.01 7.17 -2.40
CA LEU A 71 -12.91 5.72 -2.62
C LEU A 71 -14.21 5.00 -2.25
N VAL A 72 -14.77 5.34 -1.09
CA VAL A 72 -16.02 4.77 -0.56
C VAL A 72 -16.88 5.91 -0.04
N PRO A 73 -18.03 6.22 -0.66
CA PRO A 73 -18.91 7.28 -0.15
C PRO A 73 -19.46 6.97 1.24
N SER A 74 -19.69 8.01 2.03
CA SER A 74 -20.19 7.91 3.40
C SER A 74 -21.58 7.27 3.52
N ASN A 75 -22.38 7.27 2.45
CA ASN A 75 -23.70 6.66 2.39
C ASN A 75 -23.70 5.23 1.80
N VAL A 76 -22.54 4.64 1.52
CA VAL A 76 -22.41 3.32 0.91
C VAL A 76 -21.77 2.34 1.89
N SER A 77 -22.49 1.26 2.22
CA SER A 77 -21.98 0.14 3.02
C SER A 77 -21.89 -1.13 2.16
N ILE A 78 -20.97 -1.10 1.19
CA ILE A 78 -20.62 -2.29 0.40
C ILE A 78 -19.41 -2.93 1.05
N THR A 79 -19.49 -4.21 1.41
CA THR A 79 -18.38 -4.94 2.03
C THR A 79 -17.34 -5.42 1.00
N GLY A 80 -17.76 -5.67 -0.24
CA GLY A 80 -16.91 -6.15 -1.33
C GLY A 80 -16.20 -5.03 -2.10
N MET A 81 -15.64 -5.38 -3.27
CA MET A 81 -15.03 -4.41 -4.18
C MET A 81 -16.08 -3.52 -4.85
N ILE A 82 -15.82 -2.23 -4.82
CA ILE A 82 -16.55 -1.20 -5.55
C ILE A 82 -15.83 -0.96 -6.87
N ILE A 83 -16.55 -0.96 -7.99
CA ILE A 83 -16.00 -0.69 -9.33
C ILE A 83 -16.78 0.47 -9.95
N ASN A 84 -16.07 1.54 -10.28
CA ASN A 84 -16.59 2.71 -10.97
C ASN A 84 -15.95 2.79 -12.35
N ASN A 85 -16.70 2.45 -13.39
CA ASN A 85 -16.25 2.61 -14.77
C ASN A 85 -16.63 4.01 -15.25
N ARG A 86 -15.66 4.93 -15.27
CA ARG A 86 -15.81 6.31 -15.77
C ARG A 86 -16.93 7.14 -15.11
N GLY A 87 -17.04 7.09 -13.78
CA GLY A 87 -17.90 8.02 -13.02
C GLY A 87 -19.37 7.67 -12.89
N ILE A 88 -19.81 6.51 -13.37
CA ILE A 88 -21.21 6.06 -13.27
C ILE A 88 -21.71 6.01 -11.82
N PHE A 89 -20.85 5.72 -10.84
CA PHE A 89 -21.27 5.52 -9.45
C PHE A 89 -20.99 6.70 -8.51
N TYR A 90 -19.96 7.51 -8.79
CA TYR A 90 -19.45 8.48 -7.80
C TYR A 90 -19.08 9.86 -8.37
N GLY A 91 -19.44 10.18 -9.61
CA GLY A 91 -19.18 11.50 -10.22
C GLY A 91 -17.73 11.76 -10.64
N ASP A 92 -16.76 11.00 -10.14
CA ASP A 92 -15.37 11.05 -10.60
C ASP A 92 -15.24 10.45 -12.00
N THR A 93 -14.70 11.19 -12.98
CA THR A 93 -14.59 10.72 -14.38
C THR A 93 -13.62 9.56 -14.57
N LEU A 94 -12.76 9.28 -13.60
CA LEU A 94 -11.76 8.20 -13.69
C LEU A 94 -12.37 6.81 -13.44
N THR A 95 -11.79 5.81 -14.11
CA THR A 95 -12.09 4.40 -13.85
C THR A 95 -11.35 3.95 -12.58
N LYS A 96 -12.05 3.31 -11.64
CA LYS A 96 -11.44 2.81 -10.40
C LYS A 96 -12.09 1.54 -9.88
N ALA A 97 -11.29 0.78 -9.13
CA ALA A 97 -11.77 -0.23 -8.21
C ALA A 97 -11.22 0.07 -6.81
N ALA A 98 -12.06 -0.03 -5.77
CA ALA A 98 -11.64 0.18 -4.38
C ALA A 98 -12.31 -0.83 -3.44
N SER A 99 -11.60 -1.21 -2.39
CA SER A 99 -12.17 -2.09 -1.37
C SER A 99 -13.27 -1.38 -0.58
N GLY A 100 -14.30 -2.14 -0.24
CA GLY A 100 -15.42 -1.66 0.55
C GLY A 100 -15.15 -1.64 2.06
N THR A 101 -16.22 -1.66 2.84
CA THR A 101 -16.22 -1.49 4.29
C THR A 101 -15.78 -2.73 5.08
N LYS A 102 -15.41 -3.83 4.42
CA LYS A 102 -14.87 -5.04 5.07
C LYS A 102 -13.61 -4.75 5.91
N TYR A 103 -12.79 -3.82 5.44
CA TYR A 103 -11.53 -3.40 6.05
C TYR A 103 -11.77 -2.15 6.89
N SER A 104 -11.27 -2.09 8.12
CA SER A 104 -11.52 -1.01 9.06
C SER A 104 -10.34 -0.07 9.23
N TYR A 105 -9.12 -0.51 8.90
CA TYR A 105 -7.90 0.27 9.04
C TYR A 105 -7.25 0.59 7.70
N SER A 106 -7.75 -0.02 6.62
CA SER A 106 -7.15 0.10 5.31
C SER A 106 -8.16 0.18 4.17
N ARG A 107 -7.73 0.77 3.05
CA ARG A 107 -8.35 0.66 1.73
C ARG A 107 -7.29 0.27 0.72
N PHE A 108 -7.71 -0.42 -0.31
CA PHE A 108 -6.84 -0.81 -1.40
C PHE A 108 -7.63 -0.78 -2.70
N GLY A 109 -6.93 -0.64 -3.81
CA GLY A 109 -7.59 -0.59 -5.09
C GLY A 109 -6.67 -0.18 -6.22
N ILE A 110 -7.29 0.17 -7.34
CA ILE A 110 -6.65 0.61 -8.56
C ILE A 110 -7.38 1.84 -9.07
N LEU A 111 -6.63 2.87 -9.42
CA LEU A 111 -7.10 4.07 -10.12
C LEU A 111 -6.55 4.06 -11.54
N VAL A 112 -7.39 4.39 -12.51
CA VAL A 112 -7.04 4.50 -13.93
C VAL A 112 -7.43 5.90 -14.39
N PRO A 113 -6.54 6.90 -14.23
CA PRO A 113 -6.80 8.27 -14.64
C PRO A 113 -6.75 8.40 -16.17
N ASP A 114 -7.50 9.35 -16.72
CA ASP A 114 -7.49 9.63 -18.16
C ASP A 114 -6.09 10.10 -18.61
N ASN A 115 -5.55 9.48 -19.66
CA ASN A 115 -4.24 9.79 -20.24
C ASN A 115 -3.06 9.67 -19.25
N SER A 116 -3.18 8.83 -18.22
CA SER A 116 -2.11 8.53 -17.26
C SER A 116 -1.96 7.03 -17.10
N ASP A 117 -0.83 6.61 -16.54
CA ASP A 117 -0.65 5.24 -16.09
C ASP A 117 -1.67 4.87 -14.99
N MET A 118 -2.09 3.61 -15.00
CA MET A 118 -2.84 3.02 -13.89
C MET A 118 -2.01 3.01 -12.61
N LEU A 119 -2.67 3.12 -11.47
CA LEU A 119 -2.06 3.23 -10.15
C LEU A 119 -2.72 2.21 -9.21
N GLY A 120 -1.95 1.23 -8.74
CA GLY A 120 -2.34 0.38 -7.62
C GLY A 120 -2.03 1.09 -6.31
N PHE A 121 -2.94 1.03 -5.35
CA PHE A 121 -2.72 1.58 -4.03
C PHE A 121 -3.14 0.61 -2.93
N SER A 122 -2.44 0.71 -1.80
CA SER A 122 -2.89 0.26 -0.48
C SER A 122 -2.62 1.39 0.50
N GLN A 123 -3.59 1.74 1.31
CA GLN A 123 -3.48 2.84 2.26
C GLN A 123 -4.19 2.52 3.55
N GLY A 124 -3.68 3.05 4.66
CA GLY A 124 -4.29 2.81 5.95
C GLY A 124 -3.47 3.31 7.11
N GLU A 125 -4.01 3.11 8.30
CA GLU A 125 -3.32 3.40 9.56
C GLU A 125 -2.25 2.33 9.79
N LEU A 126 -0.99 2.68 9.54
CA LEU A 126 0.13 1.74 9.61
C LEU A 126 0.33 1.20 11.03
N THR A 127 0.47 -0.13 11.18
CA THR A 127 0.85 -0.73 12.46
C THR A 127 2.20 -0.19 12.91
N THR A 128 2.31 0.30 14.14
CA THR A 128 3.58 0.79 14.67
C THR A 128 4.56 -0.36 14.90
N LEU A 129 5.87 -0.09 14.84
CA LEU A 129 6.89 -1.15 15.00
C LEU A 129 6.78 -1.87 16.35
N ASP A 130 6.47 -1.14 17.42
CA ASP A 130 6.33 -1.70 18.77
C ASP A 130 5.05 -2.53 18.94
N ASP A 131 4.08 -2.36 18.04
CA ASP A 131 2.80 -3.07 18.06
C ASP A 131 2.75 -4.21 17.01
N MET A 132 3.86 -4.48 16.32
CA MET A 132 3.96 -5.62 15.40
C MET A 132 3.93 -6.94 16.18
N PRO A 133 3.19 -7.97 15.71
CA PRO A 133 3.18 -9.27 16.36
C PRO A 133 4.58 -9.91 16.37
N VAL A 134 4.87 -10.68 17.43
CA VAL A 134 6.12 -11.45 17.59
C VAL A 134 5.88 -12.96 17.65
N SER A 135 4.71 -13.41 17.17
CA SER A 135 4.32 -14.83 17.21
C SER A 135 5.34 -15.73 16.49
N ASN A 136 5.64 -16.88 17.08
CA ASN A 136 6.44 -17.95 16.49
C ASN A 136 5.61 -18.96 15.68
N THR A 137 4.31 -18.76 15.59
CA THR A 137 3.40 -19.54 14.74
C THR A 137 2.96 -18.72 13.54
N ASP A 138 2.60 -19.43 12.47
CA ASP A 138 2.01 -18.81 11.30
C ASP A 138 0.66 -18.17 11.66
N VAL A 139 0.45 -16.95 11.19
CA VAL A 139 -0.78 -16.18 11.33
C VAL A 139 -1.46 -16.13 9.97
N LYS A 140 -2.72 -16.54 9.94
CA LYS A 140 -3.52 -16.57 8.72
C LYS A 140 -4.24 -15.24 8.48
N TYR A 141 -4.23 -14.77 7.25
CA TYR A 141 -5.02 -13.64 6.77
C TYR A 141 -5.85 -14.05 5.56
N LEU A 142 -7.12 -13.63 5.53
CA LEU A 142 -8.01 -13.85 4.39
C LEU A 142 -8.51 -12.52 3.86
N GLY A 143 -8.57 -12.40 2.53
CA GLY A 143 -8.82 -11.14 1.89
C GLY A 143 -9.33 -11.24 0.46
N ASP A 144 -9.30 -10.10 -0.20
CA ASP A 144 -9.70 -9.95 -1.60
C ASP A 144 -8.58 -9.24 -2.36
N PHE A 145 -8.54 -9.47 -3.67
CA PHE A 145 -7.69 -8.70 -4.58
C PHE A 145 -8.50 -8.16 -5.76
N VAL A 146 -7.94 -7.14 -6.39
CA VAL A 146 -8.33 -6.68 -7.72
C VAL A 146 -7.10 -6.56 -8.61
N ASN A 147 -7.23 -7.01 -9.84
CA ASN A 147 -6.28 -6.81 -10.92
C ASN A 147 -6.91 -5.88 -11.96
N TYR A 148 -6.09 -5.07 -12.60
CA TYR A 148 -6.45 -4.38 -13.84
C TYR A 148 -5.43 -4.75 -14.91
N ASP A 149 -5.91 -5.23 -16.05
CA ASP A 149 -5.10 -5.51 -17.23
C ASP A 149 -5.18 -4.34 -18.21
N ALA A 150 -4.05 -3.67 -18.47
CA ALA A 150 -3.98 -2.53 -19.39
C ALA A 150 -4.33 -2.89 -20.83
N GLY A 151 -3.95 -4.09 -21.26
CA GLY A 151 -4.14 -4.58 -22.62
C GLY A 151 -5.60 -4.91 -22.91
N LEU A 152 -6.31 -5.44 -21.91
CA LEU A 152 -7.73 -5.75 -22.00
C LEU A 152 -8.65 -4.61 -21.53
N GLN A 153 -8.12 -3.68 -20.75
CA GLN A 153 -8.86 -2.62 -20.06
C GLN A 153 -9.95 -3.15 -19.11
N GLU A 154 -9.69 -4.28 -18.46
CA GLU A 154 -10.67 -4.98 -17.62
C GLU A 154 -10.17 -5.20 -16.20
N PHE A 155 -11.12 -5.21 -15.25
CA PHE A 155 -10.87 -5.63 -13.88
C PHE A 155 -11.17 -7.12 -13.71
N ALA A 156 -10.26 -7.81 -13.02
CA ALA A 156 -10.51 -9.13 -12.44
C ALA A 156 -10.42 -9.03 -10.92
N ARG A 157 -11.24 -9.80 -10.20
CA ARG A 157 -11.24 -9.84 -8.73
C ARG A 157 -11.21 -11.28 -8.24
N GLY A 158 -10.77 -11.47 -7.02
CA GLY A 158 -10.73 -12.79 -6.41
C GLY A 158 -10.34 -12.75 -4.95
N ARG A 159 -9.91 -13.90 -4.44
CA ARG A 159 -9.57 -14.11 -3.04
C ARG A 159 -8.07 -14.20 -2.84
N ILE A 160 -7.64 -13.83 -1.65
CA ILE A 160 -6.26 -14.01 -1.21
C ILE A 160 -6.25 -14.74 0.14
N ASP A 161 -5.37 -15.74 0.25
CA ASP A 161 -5.03 -16.45 1.49
C ASP A 161 -3.55 -16.19 1.76
N ILE A 162 -3.23 -15.65 2.94
CA ILE A 162 -1.87 -15.27 3.28
C ILE A 162 -1.49 -15.90 4.61
N ASN A 163 -0.37 -16.60 4.62
CA ASN A 163 0.25 -17.11 5.83
C ASN A 163 1.48 -16.26 6.15
N VAL A 164 1.51 -15.69 7.36
CA VAL A 164 2.54 -14.77 7.81
C VAL A 164 3.27 -15.37 9.01
N ASN A 165 4.60 -15.47 8.92
CA ASN A 165 5.44 -15.85 10.04
C ASN A 165 6.24 -14.64 10.54
N PHE A 166 5.76 -14.04 11.64
CA PHE A 166 6.38 -12.83 12.18
C PHE A 166 7.74 -13.08 12.85
N TYR A 167 8.01 -14.31 13.30
CA TYR A 167 9.30 -14.69 13.87
C TYR A 167 10.36 -14.87 12.78
N ASN A 168 10.04 -15.67 11.75
CA ASN A 168 10.93 -15.92 10.60
C ASN A 168 10.98 -14.77 9.60
N LYS A 169 10.11 -13.76 9.76
CA LYS A 169 10.00 -12.59 8.88
C LYS A 169 9.68 -12.95 7.43
N THR A 170 8.81 -13.94 7.24
CA THR A 170 8.40 -14.41 5.91
C THR A 170 6.89 -14.42 5.76
N LEU A 171 6.43 -14.45 4.51
CA LEU A 171 5.03 -14.67 4.17
C LEU A 171 4.88 -15.45 2.87
N THR A 172 3.74 -16.12 2.74
CA THR A 172 3.29 -16.73 1.49
C THR A 172 1.90 -16.22 1.16
N ILE A 173 1.71 -15.79 -0.09
CA ILE A 173 0.46 -15.25 -0.62
C ILE A 173 -0.07 -16.21 -1.67
N GLU A 174 -1.29 -16.69 -1.50
CA GLU A 174 -2.02 -17.48 -2.47
C GLU A 174 -3.17 -16.65 -3.04
N GLN A 175 -3.07 -16.33 -4.33
CA GLN A 175 -4.06 -15.55 -5.07
C GLN A 175 -4.88 -16.48 -5.95
N SER A 176 -6.21 -16.41 -5.84
CA SER A 176 -7.11 -17.28 -6.62
C SER A 176 -8.37 -16.59 -7.14
N ASN A 177 -8.70 -16.87 -8.40
CA ASN A 177 -10.02 -16.65 -9.01
C ASN A 177 -10.29 -17.76 -10.05
N ASP A 178 -11.37 -17.65 -10.81
CA ASP A 178 -11.78 -18.67 -11.79
C ASP A 178 -10.75 -18.92 -12.92
N GLN A 179 -9.80 -18.00 -13.12
CA GLN A 179 -8.83 -18.02 -14.23
C GLN A 179 -7.37 -18.07 -13.76
N LEU A 180 -7.10 -17.85 -12.48
CA LEU A 180 -5.77 -17.66 -11.92
C LEU A 180 -5.63 -18.41 -10.60
N ASN A 181 -4.52 -19.14 -10.45
CA ASN A 181 -3.99 -19.55 -9.16
C ASN A 181 -2.50 -19.24 -9.13
N LYS A 182 -2.07 -18.34 -8.23
CA LYS A 182 -0.69 -17.87 -8.12
C LYS A 182 -0.23 -17.91 -6.68
N THR A 183 0.91 -18.53 -6.43
CA THR A 183 1.60 -18.47 -5.14
C THR A 183 2.78 -17.52 -5.25
N MET A 184 2.89 -16.58 -4.32
CA MET A 184 4.01 -15.64 -4.19
C MET A 184 4.60 -15.76 -2.79
N LYS A 185 5.92 -15.56 -2.68
CA LYS A 185 6.63 -15.55 -1.41
C LYS A 185 7.20 -14.16 -1.15
N GLY A 186 7.38 -13.82 0.12
CA GLY A 186 7.90 -12.53 0.52
C GLY A 186 8.58 -12.52 1.87
N ASP A 187 9.25 -11.41 2.12
CA ASP A 187 10.03 -11.12 3.31
C ASP A 187 9.51 -9.86 4.00
N ILE A 188 9.55 -9.86 5.33
CA ILE A 188 9.04 -8.79 6.19
C ILE A 188 10.20 -7.98 6.74
N THR A 189 10.11 -6.66 6.63
CA THR A 189 11.04 -5.71 7.26
C THR A 189 10.24 -4.66 8.02
N GLY A 190 10.33 -4.69 9.34
CA GLY A 190 9.53 -3.84 10.22
C GLY A 190 8.03 -4.12 10.07
N ASN A 191 7.26 -3.09 9.74
CA ASN A 191 5.81 -3.12 9.46
C ASN A 191 5.49 -3.14 7.95
N THR A 192 6.47 -3.48 7.13
CA THR A 192 6.33 -3.58 5.67
C THR A 192 6.82 -4.94 5.17
N PHE A 193 6.48 -5.27 3.94
CA PHE A 193 6.95 -6.49 3.29
C PHE A 193 7.13 -6.30 1.79
N THR A 194 8.00 -7.12 1.20
CA THR A 194 8.16 -7.25 -0.25
C THR A 194 7.88 -8.69 -0.66
N PHE A 195 7.43 -8.91 -1.89
CA PHE A 195 7.08 -10.24 -2.37
C PHE A 195 7.28 -10.38 -3.89
N ASP A 196 7.23 -11.62 -4.36
CA ASP A 196 7.40 -11.99 -5.77
C ASP A 196 8.69 -11.41 -6.37
N SER A 197 9.81 -11.64 -5.69
CA SER A 197 11.13 -11.13 -6.08
C SER A 197 11.20 -9.60 -6.20
N GLY A 198 10.49 -8.89 -5.33
CA GLY A 198 10.50 -7.42 -5.27
C GLY A 198 9.51 -6.73 -6.22
N LYS A 199 8.77 -7.48 -7.04
CA LYS A 199 7.69 -6.92 -7.89
C LYS A 199 6.49 -6.42 -7.09
N GLY A 200 6.35 -6.91 -5.85
CA GLY A 200 5.28 -6.56 -4.95
C GLY A 200 5.79 -5.97 -3.64
N LYS A 201 5.00 -5.05 -3.07
CA LYS A 201 5.24 -4.43 -1.77
C LYS A 201 3.94 -4.25 -1.00
N GLY A 202 4.01 -4.27 0.33
CA GLY A 202 2.85 -4.08 1.17
C GLY A 202 3.19 -3.70 2.61
N GLN A 203 2.15 -3.50 3.41
CA GLN A 203 2.24 -3.04 4.79
C GLN A 203 1.20 -3.72 5.67
N PHE A 204 1.44 -3.67 6.98
CA PHE A 204 0.50 -4.08 8.01
C PHE A 204 -0.24 -2.85 8.57
N TYR A 205 -1.54 -2.99 8.80
CA TYR A 205 -2.42 -1.90 9.21
C TYR A 205 -3.19 -2.25 10.49
N GLY A 206 -3.49 -1.21 11.27
CA GLY A 206 -4.20 -1.30 12.54
C GLY A 206 -3.37 -1.94 13.66
N SER A 207 -3.94 -1.94 14.85
CA SER A 207 -3.25 -2.48 16.03
C SER A 207 -2.93 -3.96 15.85
N GLN A 208 -1.76 -4.43 16.29
CA GLN A 208 -1.35 -5.84 16.22
C GLN A 208 -1.45 -6.46 14.81
N ALA A 209 -1.27 -5.63 13.78
CA ALA A 209 -1.36 -6.00 12.37
C ALA A 209 -2.67 -6.74 12.05
N VAL A 210 -3.82 -6.24 12.53
CA VAL A 210 -5.13 -6.87 12.27
C VAL A 210 -5.52 -6.90 10.80
N GLU A 211 -4.95 -6.01 9.99
CA GLU A 211 -5.11 -5.97 8.55
C GLU A 211 -3.75 -5.89 7.86
N MET A 212 -3.70 -6.28 6.60
CA MET A 212 -2.54 -6.07 5.74
C MET A 212 -3.02 -5.80 4.32
N GLY A 213 -2.20 -5.10 3.54
CA GLY A 213 -2.49 -4.83 2.15
C GLY A 213 -1.22 -4.63 1.35
N GLY A 214 -1.35 -4.70 0.03
CA GLY A 214 -0.21 -4.59 -0.85
C GLY A 214 -0.59 -4.38 -2.30
N VAL A 215 0.43 -4.06 -3.06
CA VAL A 215 0.37 -3.74 -4.49
C VAL A 215 1.46 -4.51 -5.20
N HIS A 216 1.17 -4.91 -6.44
CA HIS A 216 2.07 -5.68 -7.27
C HIS A 216 1.87 -5.28 -8.74
N LYS A 217 2.97 -5.16 -9.48
CA LYS A 217 2.94 -4.83 -10.91
C LYS A 217 3.78 -5.86 -11.66
N ASP A 218 3.15 -6.51 -12.63
CA ASP A 218 3.82 -7.44 -13.53
C ASP A 218 3.34 -7.18 -14.95
N HIS A 219 4.25 -6.67 -15.78
CA HIS A 219 3.95 -6.23 -17.14
C HIS A 219 2.77 -5.21 -17.18
N ASN A 220 1.70 -5.57 -17.88
CA ASN A 220 0.49 -4.74 -18.07
C ASN A 220 -0.54 -4.93 -16.96
N ILE A 221 -0.24 -5.75 -15.95
CA ILE A 221 -1.16 -6.07 -14.86
C ILE A 221 -0.71 -5.36 -13.60
N VAL A 222 -1.61 -4.57 -13.03
CA VAL A 222 -1.49 -4.08 -11.66
C VAL A 222 -2.47 -4.82 -10.78
N THR A 223 -1.99 -5.27 -9.63
CA THR A 223 -2.76 -5.93 -8.58
C THR A 223 -2.72 -5.08 -7.32
N SER A 224 -3.86 -4.98 -6.65
CA SER A 224 -3.95 -4.46 -5.30
C SER A 224 -4.79 -5.41 -4.44
N PHE A 225 -4.41 -5.60 -3.19
CA PHE A 225 -5.09 -6.50 -2.27
C PHE A 225 -5.13 -5.96 -0.84
N GLY A 226 -6.04 -6.55 -0.06
CA GLY A 226 -6.10 -6.39 1.38
C GLY A 226 -6.65 -7.65 2.03
N ALA A 227 -6.22 -7.93 3.25
CA ALA A 227 -6.60 -9.12 3.99
C ALA A 227 -6.71 -8.84 5.49
N LYS A 228 -7.58 -9.58 6.18
CA LYS A 228 -7.79 -9.49 7.63
C LYS A 228 -7.23 -10.72 8.31
N LYS A 229 -6.60 -10.51 9.46
CA LYS A 229 -6.17 -11.57 10.36
C LYS A 229 -7.38 -12.43 10.75
N GLN A 230 -7.20 -13.75 10.79
CA GLN A 230 -8.23 -14.73 11.19
C GLN A 230 -8.17 -15.06 12.67
#